data_AF-A0A7X7KPB4-F1
#
_entry.id   AF-A0A7X7KPB4-F1
#
_cell.length_a   1.000
_cell.length_b   1.000
_cell.length_c   1.000
_cell.angle_alpha   90.00
_cell.angle_beta   90.00
_cell.angle_gamma   90.00
#
_symmetry.space_group_name_H-M   'P 1'
#
loop_
_entity.id
_entity.type
_entity.pdbx_description
1 polymer ?
#
loop_
_entity_poly.entity_id
_entity_poly.type
_entity_poly.pdbx_seq_one_letter_code
_entity_poly.pdbx_strand_id
1 'polypeptide(L)' 'MLFVFECPTCGARIEADASASGRQAHCPQCQGMVAVPESRVDCGATLGGFRLDRRLGKGGMGEVFLATQLSVDRQ' A
#
# COMPACT_ATOMS: atom_id res chain seq x y z
N MET A 1 5.38 -0.03 -10.17
CA MET A 1 4.25 -0.77 -9.57
C MET A 1 3.27 0.25 -9.05
N LEU A 2 2.01 0.18 -9.46
CA LEU A 2 1.01 1.18 -9.11
C LEU A 2 0.31 0.79 -7.80
N PHE A 3 0.04 1.77 -6.94
CA PHE A 3 -0.75 1.62 -5.73
C PHE A 3 -1.71 2.80 -5.61
N VAL A 4 -2.81 2.58 -4.89
CA VAL A 4 -3.87 3.57 -4.73
C VAL A 4 -3.90 4.06 -3.29
N PHE A 5 -4.04 5.37 -3.10
CA PHE A 5 -4.22 6.00 -1.80
C PHE A 5 -5.24 7.15 -1.89
N GLU A 6 -5.73 7.61 -0.75
CA GLU A 6 -6.72 8.69 -0.69
C GLU A 6 -6.04 10.03 -0.39
N CYS A 7 -6.44 11.07 -1.13
CA CYS A 7 -5.98 12.42 -0.89
C CYS A 7 -6.48 12.91 0.48
N PRO A 8 -5.61 13.31 1.42
CA PRO A 8 -6.04 13.79 2.73
C PRO A 8 -6.77 15.14 2.68
N THR A 9 -6.64 15.88 1.56
CA THR A 9 -7.27 17.19 1.39
C THR A 9 -8.68 17.11 0.78
N CYS A 10 -8.89 16.23 -0.20
CA CYS A 10 -10.16 16.17 -0.95
C CYS A 10 -10.80 14.78 -1.01
N GLY A 11 -10.18 13.74 -0.44
CA GLY A 11 -10.68 12.37 -0.44
C GLY A 11 -10.63 11.66 -1.80
N ALA A 12 -10.06 12.27 -2.84
CA ALA A 12 -9.91 11.63 -4.14
C ALA A 12 -8.98 10.42 -4.06
N ARG A 13 -9.35 9.31 -4.71
CA ARG A 13 -8.47 8.15 -4.89
C ARG A 13 -7.43 8.45 -5.96
N ILE A 14 -6.16 8.44 -5.58
CA ILE A 14 -5.01 8.72 -6.43
C ILE A 14 -4.26 7.42 -6.67
N GLU A 15 -4.00 7.10 -7.93
CA GLU A 15 -3.07 6.04 -8.31
C GLU A 15 -1.68 6.63 -8.50
N ALA A 16 -0.68 6.06 -7.81
CA ALA A 16 0.71 6.49 -7.89
C ALA A 16 1.63 5.30 -8.15
N ASP A 17 2.72 5.54 -8.86
CA ASP A 17 3.78 4.55 -9.01
C ASP A 17 4.64 4.49 -7.73
N ALA A 18 5.13 3.31 -7.39
CA ALA A 18 6.03 3.05 -6.26
C ALA A 18 7.25 3.99 -6.25
N SER A 19 7.73 4.45 -7.41
CA SER A 19 8.81 5.45 -7.52
C SER A 19 8.45 6.83 -6.95
N ALA A 20 7.15 7.16 -6.87
CA ALA A 20 6.64 8.37 -6.23
C ALA A 20 6.41 8.19 -4.72
N SER A 21 6.51 6.97 -4.20
CA SER A 21 6.21 6.69 -2.80
C SER A 21 7.19 7.37 -1.84
N GLY A 22 6.66 7.93 -0.75
CA GLY A 22 7.43 8.74 0.20
C GLY A 22 7.81 10.14 -0.31
N ARG A 23 7.38 10.54 -1.50
CA ARG A 23 7.63 11.88 -2.08
C ARG A 23 6.40 12.77 -1.99
N GLN A 24 6.57 14.07 -2.22
CA GLN A 24 5.44 14.98 -2.42
C GLN A 24 5.03 15.00 -3.90
N ALA A 25 3.72 14.95 -4.14
CA ALA A 25 3.13 15.04 -5.48
C ALA A 25 1.89 15.92 -5.46
N HIS A 26 1.50 16.46 -6.61
CA HIS A 26 0.24 17.19 -6.75
C HIS A 26 -0.92 16.21 -6.92
N CYS A 27 -1.99 16.41 -6.16
CA CYS A 27 -3.23 15.67 -6.35
C CYS A 27 -3.85 16.05 -7.71
N PRO A 28 -4.20 15.09 -8.59
CA PRO A 28 -4.80 15.39 -9.89
C PRO A 28 -6.20 16.02 -9.79
N GLN A 29 -6.89 15.87 -8.64
CA GLN A 29 -8.25 16.36 -8.43
C GLN A 29 -8.29 17.78 -7.85
N CYS A 30 -7.58 18.04 -6.75
CA CYS A 30 -7.59 19.33 -6.08
C CYS A 30 -6.32 20.17 -6.32
N GLN A 31 -5.31 19.62 -7.00
CA GLN A 31 -3.99 20.22 -7.24
C GLN A 31 -3.19 20.56 -5.99
N GLY A 32 -3.71 20.23 -4.80
CA GLY A 32 -3.02 20.35 -3.53
C GLY A 32 -1.78 19.47 -3.48
N MET A 33 -0.75 19.96 -2.79
CA MET A 33 0.48 19.22 -2.55
C MET A 33 0.23 18.16 -1.48
N VAL A 34 0.36 16.89 -1.84
CA VAL A 34 0.12 15.76 -0.94
C VAL A 34 1.37 14.92 -0.77
N ALA A 35 1.59 14.40 0.43
CA ALA A 35 2.61 13.39 0.67
C ALA A 35 2.09 12.05 0.16
N VAL A 36 2.77 11.49 -0.84
CA VAL A 36 2.49 10.15 -1.32
C VAL A 36 2.97 9.17 -0.24
N PRO A 37 2.08 8.31 0.29
CA PRO A 37 2.48 7.36 1.32
C PRO A 37 3.54 6.42 0.77
N GLU A 38 4.42 5.93 1.64
CA GLU A 38 5.34 4.87 1.24
C GLU A 38 4.52 3.69 0.71
N SER A 39 4.95 3.10 -0.41
CA SER A 39 4.32 1.96 -1.06
C SER A 39 4.66 0.69 -0.26
N ARG A 40 4.41 0.74 1.05
CA ARG A 40 4.60 -0.40 1.92
C ARG A 40 3.37 -1.26 1.77
N VAL A 41 3.65 -2.46 1.29
CA VAL A 41 2.85 -3.64 1.60
C VAL A 41 2.58 -3.60 3.12
N ASP A 42 1.34 -3.31 3.51
CA ASP A 42 0.91 -3.21 4.91
C ASP A 42 -0.25 -4.18 5.20
N CYS A 43 -0.71 -4.22 6.44
CA CYS A 43 -1.81 -5.05 6.88
C CYS A 43 -3.10 -4.66 6.12
N GLY A 44 -3.85 -5.66 5.67
CA GLY A 44 -5.02 -5.50 4.79
C GLY A 44 -4.71 -5.64 3.30
N ALA A 45 -3.45 -5.49 2.88
CA ALA A 45 -3.07 -5.72 1.48
C ALA A 45 -3.23 -7.20 1.10
N THR A 46 -3.60 -7.46 -0.16
CA THR A 46 -3.65 -8.82 -0.71
C THR A 46 -2.53 -9.00 -1.74
N LEU A 47 -1.64 -9.97 -1.52
CA LEU A 47 -0.52 -10.30 -2.41
C LEU A 47 -0.56 -11.78 -2.77
N GLY A 48 -0.63 -12.10 -4.07
CA GLY A 48 -0.56 -13.48 -4.55
C GLY A 48 -1.59 -14.43 -3.93
N GLY A 49 -2.77 -13.92 -3.58
CA GLY A 49 -3.82 -14.69 -2.89
C GLY A 49 -3.66 -14.78 -1.37
N PHE A 50 -2.72 -14.06 -0.76
CA PHE A 50 -2.57 -13.93 0.68
C PHE A 50 -2.97 -12.54 1.15
N ARG A 51 -3.86 -12.45 2.13
CA ARG A 51 -4.15 -11.20 2.84
C ARG A 51 -3.16 -11.05 3.99
N LEU A 52 -2.49 -9.91 4.07
CA LEU A 52 -1.58 -9.61 5.17
C LEU A 52 -2.38 -9.19 6.40
N ASP A 53 -2.18 -9.85 7.52
CA ASP A 53 -2.94 -9.59 8.74
C ASP A 53 -2.15 -8.75 9.74
N ARG A 54 -0.84 -9.04 9.88
CA ARG A 54 0.02 -8.36 10.86
C ARG A 54 1.48 -8.40 10.46
N ARG A 55 2.22 -7.29 10.61
CA ARG A 55 3.68 -7.29 10.49
C ARG A 55 4.32 -7.98 11.71
N LEU A 56 5.16 -8.98 11.46
CA LEU A 56 5.92 -9.72 12.47
C LEU A 56 7.29 -9.08 12.74
N GLY A 57 7.93 -8.47 11.73
CA GLY A 57 9.23 -7.82 11.91
C GLY A 57 9.74 -7.06 10.68
N LYS A 58 10.77 -6.25 10.88
CA LYS A 58 11.49 -5.50 9.84
C LYS A 58 13.00 -5.64 10.06
N GLY A 59 13.75 -5.95 8.99
CA GLY A 59 15.20 -6.06 9.00
C GLY A 59 15.82 -5.54 7.70
N GLY A 60 17.14 -5.70 7.54
CA GLY A 60 17.86 -5.20 6.35
C GLY A 60 17.40 -5.80 5.03
N MET A 61 16.82 -7.00 5.05
CA MET A 61 16.30 -7.70 3.86
C MET A 61 14.80 -7.46 3.61
N GLY A 62 14.13 -6.63 4.42
CA GLY A 62 12.72 -6.30 4.23
C GLY A 62 11.84 -6.52 5.46
N GLU A 63 10.55 -6.73 5.21
CA GLU A 63 9.51 -6.85 6.23
C GLU A 63 8.84 -8.23 6.16
N VAL A 64 8.53 -8.80 7.32
CA VAL A 64 7.90 -10.12 7.45
C VAL A 64 6.49 -9.92 7.97
N PHE A 65 5.50 -10.56 7.33
CA PHE A 65 4.09 -10.46 7.69
C PHE A 65 3.49 -11.84 7.97
N LEU A 66 2.62 -11.90 8.97
CA LEU A 66 1.61 -12.94 9.11
C LEU A 66 0.54 -12.68 8.03
N ALA A 67 0.19 -13.71 7.29
CA ALA A 67 -0.77 -13.61 6.20
C ALA A 67 -1.71 -14.83 6.16
N THR A 68 -2.97 -14.58 5.82
CA THR A 68 -3.98 -15.61 5.58
C THR A 68 -4.07 -15.89 4.09
N GLN A 69 -3.87 -17.15 3.69
CA GLN A 69 -4.14 -17.60 2.33
C GLN A 69 -5.66 -17.56 2.06
N LEU A 70 -6.10 -16.84 1.04
CA LEU A 70 -7.52 -16.70 0.70
C LEU A 70 -8.05 -17.91 -0.07
N SER A 71 -7.18 -18.61 -0.81
CA SER A 71 -7.55 -19.75 -1.66
C SER A 71 -7.57 -21.09 -0.92
N VAL A 72 -7.90 -21.13 0.38
CA VAL A 72 -7.92 -22.40 1.11
C VAL A 72 -9.22 -23.14 0.81
N ASP A 73 -9.22 -23.86 -0.32
CA ASP A 73 -9.89 -25.14 -0.44
C ASP A 73 -8.82 -26.22 -0.23
N ARG A 74 -8.78 -26.79 0.96
CA ARG A 74 -8.06 -28.04 1.24
C ARG A 74 -9.12 -29.03 1.69
N GLN A 75 -9.79 -29.66 0.73
CA GLN A 75 -10.48 -30.93 0.96
C GLN A 75 -9.47 -32.05 1.11
#